data_AF-A0A2E9EV71-F1
#
_entry.id   AF-A0A2E9EV71-F1
#
_cell.length_a   1.000
_cell.length_b   1.000
_cell.length_c   1.000
_cell.angle_alpha   90.00
_cell.angle_beta   90.00
_cell.angle_gamma   90.00
#
_symmetry.space_group_name_H-M   'P 1'
#
loop_
_entity.id
_entity.type
_entity.pdbx_description
1 polymer ?
#
loop_
_entity_poly.entity_id
_entity_poly.type
_entity_poly.pdbx_seq_one_letter_code
_entity_poly.pdbx_strand_id
1 'polypeptide(L)'
;MKFCTILTILSLTILSLFADDHAKDHNDFIPIFDGKTLKNWNGDPKFWSVKDGAITGQTTAANPTRGNTFIIWEAGELDDFELKLKFKISAGNSGIQFRSFKLENGPDEWRVGGYQADFEAGDTWSGTLYGEQFGGVFAKRGQRINVDDKGKKTQGEAVGDPKKLNDVIKKGDWNEYHIIARGYNIKQSINGQLMAEVTDNGPKKRRQGILAFQLHAGPPMTVQFKDVMLKRLKLVDAKKICFYAGTRSHGWGAHEHNAGNILLAKRLRAHYGDKIVTSLYKDGWPKDPTAMQNADALIMFCTGGGAHFAKFHLRQIDYHQKRGMGVGSIHYAVEIPKGNQGGDKFLEWMGGFFEAHWSVNPHWTPEFKTFPDHPVANGVKPFKINDEWYYHMRFRDEMKGITPILSALPGPETLKRRDGAHSGNPHVRASVLERKETQHVVWATENENGAGRGFGFTGAHVHNNWADDNFRKVGLNAIAWIAGLDIPEGGVPSQRPDKAELESNQDYAKR
;
A
#
# COMPACT_ATOMS: atom_id res chain seq x y z
N MET A 1 23.47 -49.60 47.62
CA MET A 1 22.75 -48.33 47.85
C MET A 1 23.38 -47.25 46.97
N LYS A 2 22.54 -46.39 46.38
CA LYS A 2 22.80 -45.36 45.35
C LYS A 2 22.53 -45.81 43.90
N PHE A 3 21.26 -45.71 43.53
CA PHE A 3 20.79 -45.63 42.15
C PHE A 3 21.19 -44.26 41.57
N CYS A 4 21.85 -44.26 40.41
CA CYS A 4 22.13 -43.06 39.63
C CYS A 4 20.95 -42.81 38.68
N THR A 5 20.15 -41.80 38.98
CA THR A 5 19.06 -41.32 38.12
C THR A 5 19.65 -40.48 37.00
N ILE A 6 19.60 -40.99 35.75
CA ILE A 6 19.91 -40.21 34.55
C ILE A 6 18.70 -39.34 34.25
N LEU A 7 18.87 -38.03 34.39
CA LEU A 7 17.87 -37.02 34.03
C LEU A 7 18.00 -36.72 32.54
N THR A 8 17.12 -37.29 31.72
CA THR A 8 17.05 -36.99 30.28
C THR A 8 16.41 -35.61 30.10
N ILE A 9 17.24 -34.57 29.89
CA ILE A 9 16.77 -33.24 29.51
C ILE A 9 16.32 -33.30 28.05
N LEU A 10 15.01 -33.36 27.84
CA LEU A 10 14.38 -33.22 26.53
C LEU A 10 14.47 -31.74 26.12
N SER A 11 15.50 -31.37 25.34
CA SER A 11 15.60 -30.04 24.76
C SER A 11 14.52 -29.87 23.69
N LEU A 12 13.49 -29.08 23.99
CA LEU A 12 12.48 -28.66 23.02
C LEU A 12 13.09 -27.57 22.12
N THR A 13 13.87 -27.96 21.13
CA THR A 13 14.27 -27.06 20.03
C THR A 13 13.06 -26.78 19.16
N ILE A 14 12.40 -25.65 19.42
CA ILE A 14 11.43 -25.04 18.50
C ILE A 14 12.22 -24.64 17.25
N LEU A 15 12.10 -25.45 16.20
CA LEU A 15 12.56 -25.12 14.85
C LEU A 15 11.85 -23.84 14.38
N SER A 16 12.53 -22.71 14.53
CA SER A 16 12.20 -21.45 13.86
C SER A 16 12.81 -21.48 12.46
N LEU A 17 12.29 -22.35 11.59
CA LEU A 17 12.61 -22.35 10.16
C LEU A 17 11.67 -21.37 9.42
N PHE A 18 11.89 -20.09 9.65
CA PHE A 18 11.68 -19.03 8.65
C PHE A 18 12.86 -18.06 8.75
N ALA A 19 14.07 -18.61 8.70
CA ALA A 19 15.25 -17.85 8.36
C ALA A 19 15.25 -17.74 6.83
N ASP A 20 14.68 -16.63 6.36
CA ASP A 20 14.58 -16.27 4.96
C ASP A 20 15.98 -16.14 4.34
N ASP A 21 16.35 -17.19 3.60
CA ASP A 21 17.48 -17.25 2.70
C ASP A 21 17.13 -16.45 1.42
N HIS A 22 17.02 -15.12 1.53
CA HIS A 22 16.79 -14.20 0.42
C HIS A 22 18.07 -13.91 -0.37
N ALA A 23 18.93 -14.90 -0.55
CA ALA A 23 20.21 -14.72 -1.19
C ALA A 23 20.53 -15.90 -2.13
N LYS A 24 19.65 -16.15 -3.11
CA LYS A 24 19.95 -16.59 -4.49
C LYS A 24 18.66 -17.10 -5.17
N ASP A 25 18.45 -16.67 -6.41
CA ASP A 25 17.29 -16.90 -7.30
C ASP A 25 15.93 -16.32 -6.85
N HIS A 26 15.82 -14.99 -6.88
CA HIS A 26 14.56 -14.28 -6.62
C HIS A 26 13.59 -14.40 -7.79
N ASN A 27 12.84 -15.50 -7.82
CA ASN A 27 11.50 -15.43 -8.38
C ASN A 27 10.69 -14.47 -7.49
N ASP A 28 10.55 -13.18 -7.85
CA ASP A 28 9.83 -12.16 -7.06
C ASP A 28 8.33 -12.45 -6.83
N PHE A 29 7.85 -13.61 -7.28
CA PHE A 29 6.49 -14.08 -7.06
C PHE A 29 6.30 -14.55 -5.62
N ILE A 30 5.30 -14.00 -4.96
CA ILE A 30 4.93 -14.32 -3.58
C ILE A 30 3.57 -15.03 -3.59
N PRO A 31 3.41 -16.14 -2.85
CA PRO A 31 2.10 -16.78 -2.71
C PRO A 31 1.15 -15.88 -1.92
N ILE A 32 -0.06 -15.69 -2.43
CA ILE A 32 -1.14 -14.93 -1.74
C ILE A 32 -2.29 -15.83 -1.25
N PHE A 33 -2.14 -17.14 -1.41
CA PHE A 33 -3.00 -18.18 -0.85
C PHE A 33 -2.13 -19.28 -0.22
N ASP A 34 -2.49 -19.70 0.98
CA ASP A 34 -1.68 -20.62 1.80
C ASP A 34 -1.98 -22.12 1.53
N GLY A 35 -2.95 -22.42 0.67
CA GLY A 35 -3.40 -23.79 0.40
C GLY A 35 -4.24 -24.42 1.50
N LYS A 36 -4.56 -23.70 2.59
CA LYS A 36 -5.17 -24.27 3.81
C LYS A 36 -6.40 -23.50 4.25
N THR A 37 -6.39 -22.18 4.19
CA THR A 37 -7.42 -21.31 4.75
C THR A 37 -7.80 -20.21 3.78
N LEU A 38 -9.03 -19.69 3.89
CA LEU A 38 -9.45 -18.48 3.19
C LEU A 38 -8.97 -17.21 3.90
N LYS A 39 -7.82 -17.25 4.59
CA LYS A 39 -7.28 -16.07 5.27
C LYS A 39 -7.03 -14.96 4.25
N ASN A 40 -7.57 -13.76 4.53
CA ASN A 40 -7.58 -12.61 3.63
C ASN A 40 -8.40 -12.81 2.34
N TRP A 41 -9.26 -13.81 2.27
CA TRP A 41 -10.22 -14.02 1.19
C TRP A 41 -11.64 -13.97 1.75
N ASN A 42 -12.50 -13.16 1.15
CA ASN A 42 -13.88 -12.97 1.58
C ASN A 42 -14.84 -13.30 0.44
N GLY A 43 -15.64 -14.34 0.65
CA GLY A 43 -16.66 -14.84 -0.27
C GLY A 43 -17.75 -15.52 0.55
N ASP A 44 -18.95 -15.68 -0.01
CA ASP A 44 -20.05 -16.34 0.69
C ASP A 44 -19.65 -17.77 1.12
N PRO A 45 -19.60 -18.07 2.43
CA PRO A 45 -19.21 -19.38 2.94
C PRO A 45 -20.15 -20.51 2.50
N LYS A 46 -21.34 -20.19 1.97
CA LYS A 46 -22.23 -21.19 1.35
C LYS A 46 -21.66 -21.78 0.06
N PHE A 47 -20.77 -21.05 -0.62
CA PHE A 47 -20.26 -21.43 -1.94
C PHE A 47 -18.75 -21.65 -1.95
N TRP A 48 -18.02 -20.97 -1.06
CA TRP A 48 -16.56 -20.96 -1.06
C TRP A 48 -15.97 -21.71 0.13
N SER A 49 -15.00 -22.58 -0.17
CA SER A 49 -14.26 -23.37 0.82
C SER A 49 -12.86 -23.70 0.30
N VAL A 50 -11.99 -24.27 1.15
CA VAL A 50 -10.74 -24.89 0.69
C VAL A 50 -10.94 -26.39 0.58
N LYS A 51 -10.63 -26.96 -0.59
CA LYS A 51 -10.61 -28.43 -0.84
C LYS A 51 -9.35 -28.77 -1.62
N ASP A 52 -8.66 -29.84 -1.22
CA ASP A 52 -7.47 -30.36 -1.90
C ASP A 52 -6.38 -29.32 -2.19
N GLY A 53 -6.16 -28.42 -1.24
CA GLY A 53 -5.18 -27.34 -1.38
C GLY A 53 -5.61 -26.20 -2.31
N ALA A 54 -6.89 -26.11 -2.68
CA ALA A 54 -7.42 -25.13 -3.62
C ALA A 54 -8.62 -24.36 -3.06
N ILE A 55 -8.70 -23.06 -3.37
CA ILE A 55 -9.93 -22.27 -3.20
C ILE A 55 -10.97 -22.86 -4.15
N THR A 56 -12.06 -23.36 -3.60
CA THR A 56 -13.10 -24.10 -4.32
C THR A 56 -14.43 -23.36 -4.22
N GLY A 57 -14.96 -22.95 -5.37
CA GLY A 57 -16.32 -22.43 -5.53
C GLY A 57 -17.24 -23.51 -6.10
N GLN A 58 -18.41 -23.73 -5.50
CA GLN A 58 -19.33 -24.78 -5.91
C GLN A 58 -20.79 -24.36 -5.84
N THR A 59 -21.53 -24.66 -6.91
CA THR A 59 -23.01 -24.63 -6.92
C THR A 59 -23.56 -26.03 -7.11
N THR A 60 -24.74 -26.29 -6.56
CA THR A 60 -25.49 -27.53 -6.77
C THR A 60 -26.92 -27.22 -7.16
N ALA A 61 -27.68 -28.22 -7.63
CA ALA A 61 -29.10 -28.01 -7.93
C ALA A 61 -29.91 -27.54 -6.71
N ALA A 62 -29.51 -28.02 -5.51
CA ALA A 62 -30.14 -27.63 -4.24
C ALA A 62 -29.60 -26.30 -3.68
N ASN A 63 -28.40 -25.87 -4.11
CA ASN A 63 -27.76 -24.63 -3.67
C ASN A 63 -27.26 -23.82 -4.88
N PRO A 64 -28.17 -23.22 -5.66
CA PRO A 64 -27.80 -22.33 -6.76
C PRO A 64 -27.43 -20.92 -6.24
N THR A 65 -26.57 -20.21 -6.96
CA THR A 65 -26.31 -18.79 -6.70
C THR A 65 -27.42 -17.92 -7.28
N ARG A 66 -27.65 -16.75 -6.66
CA ARG A 66 -28.57 -15.71 -7.17
C ARG A 66 -27.75 -14.59 -7.84
N GLY A 67 -27.37 -14.85 -9.09
CA GLY A 67 -26.40 -14.05 -9.83
C GLY A 67 -24.95 -14.49 -9.57
N ASN A 68 -24.01 -13.91 -10.31
CA ASN A 68 -22.58 -14.21 -10.16
C ASN A 68 -22.12 -13.81 -8.76
N THR A 69 -21.42 -14.71 -8.07
CA THR A 69 -20.79 -14.44 -6.77
C THR A 69 -19.28 -14.54 -6.90
N PHE A 70 -18.57 -13.88 -6.00
CA PHE A 70 -17.12 -13.77 -6.07
C PHE A 70 -16.49 -14.05 -4.71
N ILE A 71 -15.26 -14.52 -4.70
CA ILE A 71 -14.39 -14.49 -3.53
C ILE A 71 -13.30 -13.46 -3.76
N ILE A 72 -13.21 -12.48 -2.88
CA ILE A 72 -12.40 -11.26 -3.04
C ILE A 72 -11.17 -11.38 -2.15
N TRP A 73 -10.00 -11.10 -2.70
CA TRP A 73 -8.79 -10.97 -1.91
C TRP A 73 -8.77 -9.60 -1.21
N GLU A 74 -8.73 -9.61 0.13
CA GLU A 74 -8.87 -8.41 0.96
C GLU A 74 -7.54 -7.92 1.55
N ALA A 75 -6.42 -8.56 1.22
CA ALA A 75 -5.12 -8.14 1.73
C ALA A 75 -4.62 -6.84 1.07
N GLY A 76 -5.06 -6.55 -0.17
CA GLY A 76 -4.66 -5.37 -0.94
C GLY A 76 -5.32 -5.28 -2.32
N GLU A 77 -4.87 -4.32 -3.12
CA GLU A 77 -5.31 -4.09 -4.50
C GLU A 77 -4.17 -4.35 -5.49
N LEU A 78 -4.52 -4.72 -6.71
CA LEU A 78 -3.61 -4.92 -7.83
C LEU A 78 -3.35 -3.61 -8.58
N ASP A 79 -2.09 -3.33 -8.92
CA ASP A 79 -1.61 -2.21 -9.73
C ASP A 79 -0.94 -2.75 -11.02
N ASP A 80 0.35 -2.51 -11.28
CA ASP A 80 1.12 -3.22 -12.30
C ASP A 80 1.67 -4.53 -11.72
N PHE A 81 1.31 -5.67 -12.33
CA PHE A 81 1.59 -6.98 -11.75
C PHE A 81 1.76 -8.08 -12.79
N GLU A 82 2.33 -9.19 -12.33
CA GLU A 82 2.14 -10.53 -12.89
C GLU A 82 1.40 -11.41 -11.88
N LEU A 83 0.36 -12.08 -12.34
CA LEU A 83 -0.40 -13.07 -11.56
C LEU A 83 -0.29 -14.41 -12.26
N LYS A 84 0.20 -15.41 -11.54
CA LYS A 84 0.19 -16.81 -11.97
C LYS A 84 -0.68 -17.60 -11.02
N LEU A 85 -1.54 -18.45 -11.56
CA LEU A 85 -2.31 -19.40 -10.78
C LEU A 85 -2.68 -20.61 -11.63
N LYS A 86 -3.11 -21.69 -10.97
CA LYS A 86 -3.74 -22.82 -11.63
C LYS A 86 -5.23 -22.83 -11.39
N PHE A 87 -5.99 -23.10 -12.44
CA PHE A 87 -7.45 -23.29 -12.36
C PHE A 87 -7.86 -24.66 -12.85
N LYS A 88 -8.98 -25.15 -12.34
CA LYS A 88 -9.69 -26.35 -12.81
C LYS A 88 -11.19 -26.10 -12.70
N ILE A 89 -11.95 -26.47 -13.73
CA ILE A 89 -13.40 -26.27 -13.80
C ILE A 89 -14.08 -27.51 -14.35
N SER A 90 -15.19 -27.93 -13.74
CA SER A 90 -15.94 -29.12 -14.15
C SER A 90 -17.08 -28.82 -15.13
N ALA A 91 -17.70 -27.65 -15.03
CA ALA A 91 -18.82 -27.20 -15.85
C ALA A 91 -18.95 -25.67 -15.78
N GLY A 92 -19.74 -25.08 -16.68
CA GLY A 92 -20.03 -23.65 -16.66
C GLY A 92 -18.86 -22.74 -17.06
N ASN A 93 -18.96 -21.48 -16.66
CA ASN A 93 -17.99 -20.41 -16.90
C ASN A 93 -17.49 -19.84 -15.58
N SER A 94 -16.28 -19.31 -15.56
CA SER A 94 -15.69 -18.62 -14.43
C SER A 94 -14.67 -17.60 -14.95
N GLY A 95 -14.05 -16.86 -14.04
CA GLY A 95 -13.07 -15.87 -14.40
C GLY A 95 -12.28 -15.34 -13.22
N ILE A 96 -11.15 -14.73 -13.55
CA ILE A 96 -10.27 -14.03 -12.61
C ILE A 96 -10.49 -12.53 -12.81
N GLN A 97 -11.09 -11.88 -11.83
CA GLN A 97 -11.26 -10.43 -11.81
C GLN A 97 -9.95 -9.78 -11.37
N PHE A 98 -9.49 -8.76 -12.07
CA PHE A 98 -8.27 -8.02 -11.73
C PHE A 98 -8.40 -6.54 -12.07
N ARG A 99 -7.80 -5.68 -11.23
CA ARG A 99 -8.02 -4.22 -11.25
C ARG A 99 -9.51 -3.85 -11.25
N SER A 100 -10.33 -4.74 -10.71
CA SER A 100 -11.79 -4.64 -10.67
C SER A 100 -12.22 -3.78 -9.47
N PHE A 101 -13.52 -3.65 -9.25
CA PHE A 101 -14.11 -2.89 -8.14
C PHE A 101 -15.31 -3.64 -7.57
N LYS A 102 -15.55 -3.48 -6.27
CA LYS A 102 -16.81 -3.94 -5.66
C LYS A 102 -17.96 -3.08 -6.20
N LEU A 103 -19.08 -3.70 -6.53
CA LEU A 103 -20.29 -2.98 -6.93
C LEU A 103 -20.99 -2.43 -5.68
N GLU A 104 -21.37 -1.15 -5.73
CA GLU A 104 -22.18 -0.54 -4.70
C GLU A 104 -23.63 -1.04 -4.81
N ASN A 105 -24.29 -1.27 -3.67
CA ASN A 105 -25.70 -1.69 -3.59
C ASN A 105 -26.03 -3.00 -4.33
N GLY A 106 -25.07 -3.93 -4.41
CA GLY A 106 -25.33 -5.29 -4.89
C GLY A 106 -26.32 -6.05 -3.98
N PRO A 107 -26.97 -7.13 -4.49
CA PRO A 107 -27.82 -7.99 -3.67
C PRO A 107 -27.08 -8.64 -2.48
N ASP A 108 -25.74 -8.65 -2.50
CA ASP A 108 -24.86 -8.96 -1.39
C ASP A 108 -23.52 -8.21 -1.54
N GLU A 109 -22.60 -8.40 -0.59
CA GLU A 109 -21.31 -7.69 -0.53
C GLU A 109 -20.22 -8.24 -1.49
N TRP A 110 -20.49 -9.35 -2.19
CA TRP A 110 -19.51 -10.05 -3.03
C TRP A 110 -19.76 -9.85 -4.52
N ARG A 111 -20.28 -8.69 -4.91
CA ARG A 111 -20.51 -8.35 -6.32
C ARG A 111 -19.38 -7.50 -6.87
N VAL A 112 -18.86 -7.89 -8.04
CA VAL A 112 -17.65 -7.30 -8.64
C VAL A 112 -17.91 -6.92 -10.09
N GLY A 113 -17.39 -5.77 -10.51
CA GLY A 113 -17.28 -5.38 -11.91
C GLY A 113 -15.85 -4.97 -12.27
N GLY A 114 -15.46 -5.10 -13.53
CA GLY A 114 -14.12 -4.76 -14.02
C GLY A 114 -13.58 -5.74 -15.05
N TYR A 115 -12.25 -5.74 -15.23
CA TYR A 115 -11.59 -6.67 -16.14
C TYR A 115 -11.61 -8.09 -15.58
N GLN A 116 -11.96 -9.04 -16.45
CA GLN A 116 -12.05 -10.45 -16.15
C GLN A 116 -11.25 -11.26 -17.17
N ALA A 117 -10.42 -12.18 -16.67
CA ALA A 117 -9.77 -13.21 -17.47
C ALA A 117 -10.66 -14.46 -17.47
N ASP A 118 -11.36 -14.70 -18.56
CA ASP A 118 -12.39 -15.74 -18.64
C ASP A 118 -11.80 -17.12 -18.93
N PHE A 119 -12.46 -18.13 -18.35
CA PHE A 119 -12.30 -19.53 -18.69
C PHE A 119 -13.59 -20.32 -18.42
N GLU A 120 -13.74 -21.43 -19.12
CA GLU A 120 -14.95 -22.25 -19.05
C GLU A 120 -14.64 -23.74 -19.32
N ALA A 121 -15.64 -24.58 -19.08
CA ALA A 121 -15.62 -25.97 -19.50
C ALA A 121 -15.85 -26.15 -21.01
N GLY A 122 -16.53 -25.19 -21.67
CA GLY A 122 -16.75 -25.16 -23.12
C GLY A 122 -15.54 -24.65 -23.94
N ASP A 123 -15.76 -24.39 -25.24
CA ASP A 123 -14.70 -24.04 -26.20
C ASP A 123 -14.72 -22.59 -26.69
N THR A 124 -15.62 -21.76 -26.17
CA THR A 124 -15.92 -20.43 -26.71
C THR A 124 -15.14 -19.32 -26.01
N TRP A 125 -15.16 -19.29 -24.69
CA TRP A 125 -14.83 -18.11 -23.89
C TRP A 125 -13.44 -18.14 -23.26
N SER A 126 -12.85 -19.33 -23.05
CA SER A 126 -11.54 -19.41 -22.39
C SER A 126 -10.46 -18.63 -23.11
N GLY A 127 -9.77 -17.76 -22.37
CA GLY A 127 -8.77 -16.84 -22.92
C GLY A 127 -9.33 -15.51 -23.43
N THR A 128 -10.59 -15.20 -23.15
CA THR A 128 -11.22 -13.90 -23.45
C THR A 128 -10.94 -12.91 -22.33
N LEU A 129 -10.57 -11.67 -22.69
CA LEU A 129 -10.64 -10.53 -21.78
C LEU A 129 -12.07 -9.96 -21.82
N TYR A 130 -12.82 -10.16 -20.74
CA TYR A 130 -14.19 -9.70 -20.57
C TYR A 130 -14.25 -8.55 -19.56
N GLY A 131 -15.28 -7.70 -19.67
CA GLY A 131 -15.58 -6.59 -18.78
C GLY A 131 -16.89 -6.84 -18.04
N GLU A 132 -16.83 -7.55 -16.91
CA GLU A 132 -18.00 -7.84 -16.08
C GLU A 132 -18.56 -6.54 -15.51
N GLN A 133 -19.83 -6.21 -15.82
CA GLN A 133 -20.43 -4.90 -15.50
C GLN A 133 -19.54 -3.72 -15.95
N PHE A 134 -18.73 -3.92 -16.99
CA PHE A 134 -17.62 -3.04 -17.37
C PHE A 134 -17.38 -2.98 -18.89
N GLY A 135 -18.41 -3.24 -19.69
CA GLY A 135 -18.36 -3.05 -21.16
C GLY A 135 -18.18 -4.32 -21.99
N GLY A 136 -18.38 -5.49 -21.39
CA GLY A 136 -18.46 -6.77 -22.09
C GLY A 136 -17.13 -7.19 -22.71
N VAL A 137 -17.16 -7.87 -23.85
CA VAL A 137 -15.94 -8.44 -24.47
C VAL A 137 -14.97 -7.34 -24.92
N PHE A 138 -13.77 -7.30 -24.35
CA PHE A 138 -12.67 -6.45 -24.83
C PHE A 138 -11.90 -7.13 -25.97
N ALA A 139 -11.50 -8.40 -25.77
CA ALA A 139 -10.82 -9.21 -26.77
C ALA A 139 -11.16 -10.68 -26.57
N LYS A 140 -11.59 -11.37 -27.65
CA LYS A 140 -11.73 -12.83 -27.67
C LYS A 140 -10.37 -13.50 -27.79
N ARG A 141 -10.32 -14.80 -27.47
CA ARG A 141 -9.14 -15.64 -27.73
C ARG A 141 -8.63 -15.47 -29.17
N GLY A 142 -7.33 -15.28 -29.33
CA GLY A 142 -6.65 -15.01 -30.59
C GLY A 142 -6.55 -13.51 -30.96
N GLN A 143 -7.23 -12.62 -30.24
CA GLN A 143 -7.25 -11.20 -30.59
C GLN A 143 -6.20 -10.37 -29.84
N ARG A 144 -5.74 -9.32 -30.54
CA ARG A 144 -5.01 -8.19 -29.98
C ARG A 144 -5.84 -6.95 -30.22
N ILE A 145 -6.25 -6.25 -29.18
CA ILE A 145 -7.15 -5.09 -29.29
C ILE A 145 -6.50 -3.84 -28.70
N ASN A 146 -6.58 -2.73 -29.41
CA ASN A 146 -6.32 -1.41 -28.87
C ASN A 146 -7.65 -0.68 -28.69
N VAL A 147 -7.89 -0.17 -27.48
CA VAL A 147 -9.02 0.70 -27.16
C VAL A 147 -8.48 2.12 -27.10
N ASP A 148 -8.98 3.01 -27.95
CA ASP A 148 -8.58 4.42 -27.94
C ASP A 148 -9.29 5.23 -26.84
N ASP A 149 -8.94 6.50 -26.69
CA ASP A 149 -9.48 7.45 -25.72
C ASP A 149 -10.99 7.69 -25.84
N LYS A 150 -11.59 7.35 -26.99
CA LYS A 150 -13.04 7.40 -27.24
C LYS A 150 -13.74 6.06 -26.99
N GLY A 151 -12.99 5.03 -26.59
CA GLY A 151 -13.50 3.69 -26.34
C GLY A 151 -13.65 2.84 -27.62
N LYS A 152 -13.16 3.30 -28.77
CA LYS A 152 -13.23 2.53 -30.02
C LYS A 152 -12.19 1.40 -29.98
N LYS A 153 -12.66 0.19 -30.26
CA LYS A 153 -11.83 -1.01 -30.32
C LYS A 153 -11.29 -1.20 -31.75
N THR A 154 -9.99 -1.44 -31.86
CA THR A 154 -9.31 -1.74 -33.12
C THR A 154 -8.50 -3.02 -32.99
N GLN A 155 -8.63 -3.90 -33.97
CA GLN A 155 -7.88 -5.14 -34.05
C GLN A 155 -6.46 -4.87 -34.54
N GLY A 156 -5.46 -5.29 -33.77
CA GLY A 156 -4.07 -5.36 -34.19
C GLY A 156 -3.74 -6.73 -34.80
N GLU A 157 -2.46 -7.01 -34.99
CA GLU A 157 -2.00 -8.33 -35.40
C GLU A 157 -2.47 -9.40 -34.40
N ALA A 158 -3.19 -10.42 -34.90
CA ALA A 158 -3.75 -11.49 -34.09
C ALA A 158 -2.64 -12.24 -33.33
N VAL A 159 -2.92 -12.66 -32.10
CA VAL A 159 -1.96 -13.43 -31.29
C VAL A 159 -1.89 -14.89 -31.70
N GLY A 160 -2.92 -15.40 -32.40
CA GLY A 160 -2.94 -16.76 -32.93
C GLY A 160 -4.33 -17.17 -33.43
N ASP A 161 -4.39 -18.36 -34.04
CA ASP A 161 -5.66 -18.96 -34.47
C ASP A 161 -6.49 -19.39 -33.23
N PRO A 162 -7.74 -18.92 -33.08
CA PRO A 162 -8.55 -19.22 -31.91
C PRO A 162 -8.87 -20.69 -31.68
N LYS A 163 -8.86 -21.55 -32.72
CA LYS A 163 -9.09 -22.99 -32.56
C LYS A 163 -7.83 -23.67 -32.03
N LYS A 164 -6.68 -23.40 -32.64
CA LYS A 164 -5.38 -23.91 -32.16
C LYS A 164 -5.09 -23.48 -30.72
N LEU A 165 -5.44 -22.25 -30.36
CA LEU A 165 -5.32 -21.76 -28.98
C LEU A 165 -6.29 -22.43 -28.00
N ASN A 166 -7.41 -22.98 -28.47
CA ASN A 166 -8.31 -23.76 -27.61
C ASN A 166 -7.73 -25.15 -27.29
N ASP A 167 -7.01 -25.75 -28.25
CA ASP A 167 -6.50 -27.12 -28.14
C ASP A 167 -5.49 -27.30 -27.01
N VAL A 168 -4.86 -26.21 -26.54
CA VAL A 168 -3.91 -26.27 -25.41
C VAL A 168 -4.61 -26.29 -24.04
N ILE A 169 -5.92 -26.06 -23.99
CA ILE A 169 -6.69 -25.98 -22.75
C ILE A 169 -7.17 -27.37 -22.36
N LYS A 170 -6.72 -27.86 -21.22
CA LYS A 170 -7.02 -29.21 -20.72
C LYS A 170 -8.39 -29.22 -20.05
N LYS A 171 -9.38 -29.82 -20.70
CA LYS A 171 -10.75 -29.90 -20.16
C LYS A 171 -10.79 -30.77 -18.89
N GLY A 172 -11.46 -30.28 -17.86
CA GLY A 172 -11.62 -31.00 -16.59
C GLY A 172 -10.32 -31.21 -15.79
N ASP A 173 -9.21 -30.61 -16.21
CA ASP A 173 -7.90 -30.73 -15.56
C ASP A 173 -7.29 -29.36 -15.26
N TRP A 174 -6.14 -29.37 -14.56
CA TRP A 174 -5.42 -28.18 -14.16
C TRP A 174 -4.76 -27.47 -15.34
N ASN A 175 -5.05 -26.18 -15.45
CA ASN A 175 -4.47 -25.27 -16.42
C ASN A 175 -3.77 -24.12 -15.68
N GLU A 176 -2.62 -23.67 -16.17
CA GLU A 176 -1.96 -22.47 -15.66
C GLU A 176 -2.55 -21.24 -16.37
N TYR A 177 -2.91 -20.21 -15.62
CA TYR A 177 -3.26 -18.89 -16.13
C TYR A 177 -2.17 -17.90 -15.71
N HIS A 178 -1.67 -17.12 -16.67
CA HIS A 178 -0.70 -16.05 -16.43
C HIS A 178 -1.25 -14.74 -16.97
N ILE A 179 -1.46 -13.77 -16.07
CA ILE A 179 -1.91 -12.43 -16.40
C ILE A 179 -0.77 -11.47 -16.15
N ILE A 180 -0.44 -10.65 -17.15
CA ILE A 180 0.51 -9.55 -17.03
C ILE A 180 -0.24 -8.26 -17.30
N ALA A 181 -0.29 -7.36 -16.32
CA ALA A 181 -0.86 -6.04 -16.48
C ALA A 181 0.22 -4.99 -16.19
N ARG A 182 0.63 -4.24 -17.21
CA ARG A 182 1.66 -3.18 -17.12
C ARG A 182 1.15 -1.93 -17.81
N GLY A 183 1.09 -0.81 -17.10
CA GLY A 183 0.36 0.36 -17.57
C GLY A 183 -1.08 -0.02 -17.89
N TYR A 184 -1.56 0.27 -19.09
CA TYR A 184 -2.87 -0.19 -19.58
C TYR A 184 -2.78 -1.36 -20.58
N ASN A 185 -1.61 -1.97 -20.73
CA ASN A 185 -1.42 -3.19 -21.51
C ASN A 185 -1.66 -4.42 -20.63
N ILE A 186 -2.58 -5.28 -21.06
CA ILE A 186 -3.02 -6.49 -20.38
C ILE A 186 -2.79 -7.66 -21.33
N LYS A 187 -2.03 -8.66 -20.86
CA LYS A 187 -1.79 -9.92 -21.56
C LYS A 187 -2.30 -11.08 -20.72
N GLN A 188 -2.97 -12.01 -21.37
CA GLN A 188 -3.54 -13.20 -20.76
C GLN A 188 -3.02 -14.43 -21.48
N SER A 189 -2.40 -15.36 -20.74
CA SER A 189 -1.90 -16.61 -21.29
C SER A 189 -2.47 -17.79 -20.53
N ILE A 190 -2.74 -18.90 -21.23
CA ILE A 190 -3.13 -20.17 -20.62
C ILE A 190 -2.14 -21.25 -21.09
N ASN A 191 -1.57 -22.01 -20.14
CA ASN A 191 -0.55 -23.03 -20.39
C ASN A 191 0.63 -22.52 -21.26
N GLY A 192 1.07 -21.28 -20.99
CA GLY A 192 2.17 -20.62 -21.69
C GLY A 192 1.84 -20.03 -23.06
N GLN A 193 0.60 -20.21 -23.58
CA GLN A 193 0.18 -19.63 -24.85
C GLN A 193 -0.57 -18.32 -24.65
N LEU A 194 -0.17 -17.26 -25.35
CA LEU A 194 -0.85 -15.96 -25.31
C LEU A 194 -2.24 -16.08 -25.93
N MET A 195 -3.26 -15.84 -25.12
CA MET A 195 -4.67 -15.97 -25.52
C MET A 195 -5.26 -14.66 -26.01
N ALA A 196 -4.97 -13.56 -25.32
CA ALA A 196 -5.43 -12.23 -25.69
C ALA A 196 -4.47 -11.16 -25.19
N GLU A 197 -4.41 -10.06 -25.93
CA GLU A 197 -3.69 -8.85 -25.53
C GLU A 197 -4.57 -7.62 -25.75
N VAL A 198 -4.70 -6.77 -24.74
CA VAL A 198 -5.46 -5.53 -24.84
C VAL A 198 -4.63 -4.36 -24.31
N THR A 199 -4.58 -3.28 -25.08
CA THR A 199 -4.13 -1.98 -24.58
C THR A 199 -5.36 -1.10 -24.43
N ASP A 200 -5.75 -0.80 -23.18
CA ASP A 200 -6.97 -0.03 -22.89
C ASP A 200 -6.68 1.42 -22.53
N ASN A 201 -6.71 2.31 -23.53
CA ASN A 201 -6.63 3.74 -23.31
C ASN A 201 -8.02 4.40 -23.21
N GLY A 202 -9.08 3.59 -23.07
CA GLY A 202 -10.46 4.06 -23.04
C GLY A 202 -10.82 4.93 -21.84
N PRO A 203 -11.99 5.58 -21.89
CA PRO A 203 -12.41 6.55 -20.86
C PRO A 203 -12.67 5.91 -19.50
N LYS A 204 -12.90 4.59 -19.46
CA LYS A 204 -13.14 3.83 -18.22
C LYS A 204 -11.91 3.06 -17.73
N LYS A 205 -10.76 3.17 -18.42
CA LYS A 205 -9.54 2.38 -18.16
C LYS A 205 -9.18 2.34 -16.67
N ARG A 206 -8.68 1.19 -16.20
CA ARG A 206 -8.28 1.02 -14.79
C ARG A 206 -6.84 0.58 -14.67
N ARG A 207 -6.11 1.29 -13.80
CA ARG A 207 -4.72 0.98 -13.43
C ARG A 207 -4.61 0.23 -12.09
N GLN A 208 -5.64 0.34 -11.25
CA GLN A 208 -5.66 -0.24 -9.91
C GLN A 208 -7.06 -0.80 -9.56
N GLY A 209 -7.10 -1.87 -8.75
CA GLY A 209 -8.33 -2.39 -8.16
C GLY A 209 -8.19 -3.80 -7.61
N ILE A 210 -9.30 -4.41 -7.23
CA ILE A 210 -9.30 -5.68 -6.49
C ILE A 210 -8.96 -6.90 -7.37
N LEU A 211 -8.55 -7.97 -6.70
CA LEU A 211 -8.49 -9.34 -7.23
C LEU A 211 -9.70 -10.12 -6.69
N ALA A 212 -10.40 -10.84 -7.55
CA ALA A 212 -11.45 -11.75 -7.12
C ALA A 212 -11.59 -12.95 -8.07
N PHE A 213 -12.15 -14.05 -7.58
CA PHE A 213 -12.49 -15.21 -8.40
C PHE A 213 -13.98 -15.38 -8.50
N GLN A 214 -14.47 -15.64 -9.71
CA GLN A 214 -15.90 -15.74 -10.00
C GLN A 214 -16.41 -17.19 -9.82
N LEU A 215 -17.59 -17.31 -9.22
CA LEU A 215 -18.48 -18.46 -9.38
C LEU A 215 -19.73 -17.99 -10.12
N HIS A 216 -19.86 -18.40 -11.37
CA HIS A 216 -20.90 -17.92 -12.27
C HIS A 216 -22.27 -18.52 -11.90
N ALA A 217 -23.34 -17.75 -12.12
CA ALA A 217 -24.71 -18.26 -11.97
C ALA A 217 -25.08 -19.20 -13.12
N GLY A 218 -25.72 -20.32 -12.82
CA GLY A 218 -26.16 -21.25 -13.86
C GLY A 218 -26.26 -22.69 -13.36
N PRO A 219 -26.13 -23.67 -14.27
CA PRO A 219 -26.10 -25.08 -13.91
C PRO A 219 -25.05 -25.38 -12.82
N PRO A 220 -25.21 -26.49 -12.07
CA PRO A 220 -24.24 -26.93 -11.07
C PRO A 220 -22.82 -26.95 -11.64
N MET A 221 -21.90 -26.31 -10.94
CA MET A 221 -20.51 -26.24 -11.34
C MET A 221 -19.57 -26.30 -10.15
N THR A 222 -18.32 -26.67 -10.42
CA THR A 222 -17.23 -26.57 -9.46
C THR A 222 -16.03 -25.94 -10.16
N VAL A 223 -15.46 -24.93 -9.53
CA VAL A 223 -14.23 -24.27 -9.96
C VAL A 223 -13.24 -24.25 -8.82
N GLN A 224 -11.96 -24.48 -9.13
CA GLN A 224 -10.88 -24.52 -8.16
C GLN A 224 -9.71 -23.66 -8.62
N PHE A 225 -9.07 -22.98 -7.66
CA PHE A 225 -7.89 -22.14 -7.86
C PHE A 225 -6.81 -22.52 -6.86
N LYS A 226 -5.57 -22.72 -7.30
CA LYS A 226 -4.41 -22.96 -6.43
C LYS A 226 -3.14 -22.36 -7.00
N ASP A 227 -2.06 -22.42 -6.21
CA ASP A 227 -0.76 -21.86 -6.58
C ASP A 227 -0.88 -20.38 -7.00
N VAL A 228 -1.64 -19.58 -6.22
CA VAL A 228 -1.90 -18.17 -6.55
C VAL A 228 -0.69 -17.32 -6.16
N MET A 229 0.09 -16.96 -7.16
CA MET A 229 1.37 -16.25 -7.03
C MET A 229 1.28 -14.86 -7.63
N LEU A 230 1.67 -13.84 -6.86
CA LEU A 230 1.64 -12.44 -7.26
C LEU A 230 3.04 -11.84 -7.25
N LYS A 231 3.39 -11.12 -8.32
CA LYS A 231 4.59 -10.28 -8.42
C LYS A 231 4.17 -8.88 -8.81
N ARG A 232 4.61 -7.86 -8.07
CA ARG A 232 4.45 -6.46 -8.49
C ARG A 232 5.53 -6.07 -9.50
N LEU A 233 5.11 -5.37 -10.56
CA LEU A 233 6.00 -4.86 -11.58
C LEU A 233 6.29 -3.38 -11.32
N LYS A 234 7.51 -2.92 -11.59
CA LYS A 234 7.82 -1.49 -11.52
C LYS A 234 6.91 -0.72 -12.49
N LEU A 235 6.21 0.28 -11.97
CA LEU A 235 5.43 1.22 -12.79
C LEU A 235 6.43 2.07 -13.58
N VAL A 236 6.30 2.07 -14.91
CA VAL A 236 7.25 2.74 -15.81
C VAL A 236 6.83 4.18 -16.12
N ASP A 237 5.54 4.45 -16.10
CA ASP A 237 4.89 5.71 -16.47
C ASP A 237 4.16 6.39 -15.30
N ALA A 238 4.29 5.82 -14.09
CA ALA A 238 3.68 6.32 -12.87
C ALA A 238 4.52 6.00 -11.64
N LYS A 239 4.28 6.71 -10.54
CA LYS A 239 4.91 6.48 -9.23
C LYS A 239 3.95 5.79 -8.28
N LYS A 240 4.43 4.81 -7.49
CA LYS A 240 3.62 4.21 -6.43
C LYS A 240 3.97 4.78 -5.06
N ILE A 241 2.95 5.28 -4.37
CA ILE A 241 3.04 5.81 -3.02
C ILE A 241 2.24 4.91 -2.08
N CYS A 242 2.94 4.24 -1.16
CA CYS A 242 2.36 3.37 -0.15
C CYS A 242 2.10 4.14 1.14
N PHE A 243 0.86 4.18 1.58
CA PHE A 243 0.44 4.79 2.84
C PHE A 243 0.11 3.69 3.85
N TYR A 244 0.93 3.58 4.89
CA TYR A 244 0.76 2.59 5.96
C TYR A 244 0.24 3.31 7.21
N ALA A 245 -1.03 3.11 7.51
CA ALA A 245 -1.66 3.59 8.74
C ALA A 245 -1.49 2.54 9.85
N GLY A 246 -1.00 2.97 11.01
CA GLY A 246 -0.93 2.13 12.20
C GLY A 246 -2.30 1.80 12.77
N THR A 247 -2.35 0.89 13.74
CA THR A 247 -3.57 0.71 14.55
C THR A 247 -3.92 2.02 15.26
N ARG A 248 -5.22 2.27 15.41
CA ARG A 248 -5.76 3.38 16.18
C ARG A 248 -5.12 3.49 17.57
N SER A 249 -4.82 4.71 18.02
CA SER A 249 -4.04 4.94 19.25
C SER A 249 -4.62 6.00 20.19
N HIS A 250 -5.29 7.03 19.66
CA HIS A 250 -5.87 8.13 20.43
C HIS A 250 -7.32 8.36 20.03
N GLY A 251 -8.10 9.05 20.88
CA GLY A 251 -9.51 9.32 20.61
C GLY A 251 -9.74 10.20 19.39
N TRP A 252 -11.02 10.29 18.99
CA TRP A 252 -11.50 11.06 17.84
C TRP A 252 -10.79 12.42 17.67
N GLY A 253 -10.32 12.68 16.46
CA GLY A 253 -9.67 13.92 16.05
C GLY A 253 -8.18 14.00 16.39
N ALA A 254 -7.63 13.01 17.11
CA ALA A 254 -6.24 12.93 17.48
C ALA A 254 -5.56 11.67 16.93
N HIS A 255 -4.36 11.80 16.36
CA HIS A 255 -3.59 10.69 15.76
C HIS A 255 -4.41 9.86 14.76
N GLU A 256 -5.16 10.55 13.91
CA GLU A 256 -6.04 9.95 12.91
C GLU A 256 -5.23 9.37 11.74
N HIS A 257 -4.63 8.20 11.96
CA HIS A 257 -3.70 7.55 11.05
C HIS A 257 -4.39 7.21 9.72
N ASN A 258 -5.58 6.61 9.76
CA ASN A 258 -6.29 6.22 8.54
C ASN A 258 -6.85 7.44 7.82
N ALA A 259 -7.56 8.32 8.54
CA ALA A 259 -8.21 9.49 7.94
C ALA A 259 -7.17 10.42 7.28
N GLY A 260 -6.04 10.67 7.94
CA GLY A 260 -4.95 11.50 7.40
C GLY A 260 -4.37 10.92 6.12
N ASN A 261 -4.05 9.63 6.10
CA ASN A 261 -3.53 8.95 4.91
C ASN A 261 -4.53 8.97 3.75
N ILE A 262 -5.81 8.70 4.00
CA ILE A 262 -6.87 8.74 2.97
C ILE A 262 -6.99 10.14 2.38
N LEU A 263 -7.01 11.17 3.22
CA LEU A 263 -7.13 12.56 2.80
C LEU A 263 -5.95 12.97 1.92
N LEU A 264 -4.72 12.72 2.37
CA LEU A 264 -3.50 13.08 1.65
C LEU A 264 -3.39 12.32 0.31
N ALA A 265 -3.67 11.01 0.30
CA ALA A 265 -3.71 10.21 -0.91
C ALA A 265 -4.77 10.72 -1.91
N LYS A 266 -5.96 11.14 -1.43
CA LYS A 266 -7.00 11.75 -2.26
C LYS A 266 -6.52 13.05 -2.91
N ARG A 267 -5.82 13.92 -2.16
CA ARG A 267 -5.28 15.18 -2.70
C ARG A 267 -4.18 14.97 -3.73
N LEU A 268 -3.26 14.04 -3.48
CA LEU A 268 -2.22 13.70 -4.45
C LEU A 268 -2.83 13.16 -5.75
N ARG A 269 -3.81 12.25 -5.67
CA ARG A 269 -4.49 11.70 -6.85
C ARG A 269 -5.24 12.77 -7.64
N ALA A 270 -5.88 13.72 -6.95
CA ALA A 270 -6.59 14.81 -7.62
C ALA A 270 -5.64 15.70 -8.46
N HIS A 271 -4.38 15.85 -8.05
CA HIS A 271 -3.40 16.64 -8.79
C HIS A 271 -2.66 15.82 -9.85
N TYR A 272 -2.10 14.66 -9.49
CA TYR A 272 -1.21 13.90 -10.36
C TYR A 272 -1.95 12.91 -11.28
N GLY A 273 -3.21 12.58 -11.00
CA GLY A 273 -4.02 11.68 -11.81
C GLY A 273 -3.32 10.34 -12.08
N ASP A 274 -3.29 9.93 -13.34
CA ASP A 274 -2.70 8.66 -13.81
C ASP A 274 -1.17 8.56 -13.60
N LYS A 275 -0.48 9.66 -13.25
CA LYS A 275 0.97 9.66 -12.98
C LYS A 275 1.31 9.03 -11.63
N ILE A 276 0.33 8.73 -10.78
CA ILE A 276 0.55 8.05 -9.51
C ILE A 276 -0.44 6.92 -9.28
N VAL A 277 0.00 5.97 -8.44
CA VAL A 277 -0.85 4.98 -7.77
C VAL A 277 -0.65 5.16 -6.28
N THR A 278 -1.75 5.24 -5.53
CA THR A 278 -1.71 5.29 -4.06
C THR A 278 -2.25 3.99 -3.48
N SER A 279 -1.47 3.29 -2.68
CA SER A 279 -1.89 2.08 -1.99
C SER A 279 -2.06 2.38 -0.51
N LEU A 280 -3.30 2.23 -0.01
CA LEU A 280 -3.68 2.55 1.36
C LEU A 280 -3.83 1.25 2.15
N TYR A 281 -2.96 1.05 3.14
CA TYR A 281 -3.03 -0.08 4.06
C TYR A 281 -3.36 0.45 5.45
N LYS A 282 -4.40 -0.15 6.04
CA LYS A 282 -5.01 0.31 7.29
C LYS A 282 -4.73 -0.67 8.42
N ASP A 283 -4.80 -0.15 9.64
CA ASP A 283 -4.82 -0.93 10.88
C ASP A 283 -3.55 -1.77 11.13
N GLY A 284 -2.39 -1.23 10.80
CA GLY A 284 -1.08 -1.83 11.08
C GLY A 284 -0.29 -2.21 9.83
N TRP A 285 0.63 -3.16 9.99
CA TRP A 285 1.45 -3.63 8.89
C TRP A 285 0.59 -4.32 7.81
N PRO A 286 0.83 -4.10 6.51
CA PRO A 286 0.04 -4.71 5.44
C PRO A 286 -0.04 -6.23 5.54
N LYS A 287 -1.25 -6.75 5.29
CA LYS A 287 -1.48 -8.20 5.13
C LYS A 287 -1.10 -8.69 3.73
N ASP A 288 -1.05 -7.79 2.74
CA ASP A 288 -0.52 -8.06 1.41
C ASP A 288 1.00 -8.21 1.49
N PRO A 289 1.53 -9.42 1.27
CA PRO A 289 2.97 -9.66 1.40
C PRO A 289 3.77 -9.02 0.26
N THR A 290 3.10 -8.53 -0.78
CA THR A 290 3.68 -7.82 -1.93
C THR A 290 3.55 -6.30 -1.84
N ALA A 291 2.96 -5.77 -0.75
CA ALA A 291 2.56 -4.36 -0.64
C ALA A 291 3.68 -3.36 -0.95
N MET A 292 4.92 -3.69 -0.57
CA MET A 292 6.09 -2.83 -0.75
C MET A 292 6.88 -3.13 -2.03
N GLN A 293 6.63 -4.27 -2.68
CA GLN A 293 7.21 -4.51 -4.00
C GLN A 293 6.74 -3.38 -4.92
N ASN A 294 7.67 -2.86 -5.75
CA ASN A 294 7.51 -1.74 -6.70
C ASN A 294 7.28 -0.32 -6.14
N ALA A 295 7.21 -0.11 -4.81
CA ALA A 295 6.97 1.20 -4.21
C ALA A 295 8.07 2.23 -4.57
N ASP A 296 7.65 3.47 -4.89
CA ASP A 296 8.53 4.63 -5.02
C ASP A 296 8.64 5.41 -3.70
N ALA A 297 7.60 5.39 -2.87
CA ALA A 297 7.63 5.98 -1.53
C ALA A 297 6.79 5.17 -0.53
N LEU A 298 7.26 5.15 0.72
CA LEU A 298 6.58 4.64 1.89
C LEU A 298 6.28 5.79 2.86
N ILE A 299 5.00 6.00 3.17
CA ILE A 299 4.52 6.96 4.16
C ILE A 299 4.03 6.19 5.38
N MET A 300 4.65 6.44 6.52
CA MET A 300 4.29 5.84 7.81
C MET A 300 3.54 6.89 8.65
N PHE A 301 2.29 6.57 8.99
CA PHE A 301 1.51 7.37 9.95
C PHE A 301 0.92 6.40 10.97
N CYS A 302 1.57 6.30 12.13
CA CYS A 302 1.32 5.24 13.10
C CYS A 302 1.80 5.62 14.50
N THR A 303 1.54 4.73 15.46
CA THR A 303 2.09 4.82 16.81
C THR A 303 3.61 4.76 16.77
N GLY A 304 4.27 5.64 17.52
CA GLY A 304 5.72 5.69 17.66
C GLY A 304 6.30 4.78 18.73
N GLY A 305 7.59 4.98 18.99
CA GLY A 305 8.33 4.35 20.08
C GLY A 305 8.41 2.83 19.92
N GLY A 306 8.33 2.10 21.04
CA GLY A 306 8.43 0.64 21.05
C GLY A 306 7.35 -0.08 20.24
N ALA A 307 6.23 0.59 19.95
CA ALA A 307 5.10 0.08 19.17
C ALA A 307 5.18 0.44 17.67
N HIS A 308 6.21 1.18 17.24
CA HIS A 308 6.38 1.55 15.85
C HIS A 308 6.55 0.31 14.96
N PHE A 309 5.63 0.07 14.03
CA PHE A 309 5.62 -1.18 13.24
C PHE A 309 6.93 -1.41 12.47
N ALA A 310 7.59 -0.34 12.00
CA ALA A 310 8.83 -0.46 11.21
C ALA A 310 9.95 -1.17 11.98
N LYS A 311 9.95 -1.10 13.32
CA LYS A 311 10.90 -1.82 14.18
C LYS A 311 10.94 -3.32 13.87
N PHE A 312 9.80 -3.91 13.51
CA PHE A 312 9.69 -5.34 13.21
C PHE A 312 9.99 -5.67 11.73
N HIS A 313 10.19 -4.66 10.89
CA HIS A 313 10.34 -4.79 9.44
C HIS A 313 11.53 -3.99 8.89
N LEU A 314 12.52 -3.67 9.74
CA LEU A 314 13.64 -2.80 9.37
C LEU A 314 14.40 -3.30 8.13
N ARG A 315 14.67 -4.61 8.05
CA ARG A 315 15.38 -5.21 6.90
C ARG A 315 14.61 -5.08 5.60
N GLN A 316 13.28 -5.24 5.64
CA GLN A 316 12.43 -5.14 4.46
C GLN A 316 12.40 -3.70 3.94
N ILE A 317 12.22 -2.73 4.82
CA ILE A 317 12.24 -1.30 4.44
C ILE A 317 13.63 -0.92 3.93
N ASP A 318 14.70 -1.32 4.62
CA ASP A 318 16.09 -1.03 4.22
C ASP A 318 16.41 -1.57 2.82
N TYR A 319 15.95 -2.79 2.51
CA TYR A 319 16.14 -3.42 1.20
C TYR A 319 15.58 -2.56 0.06
N HIS A 320 14.38 -2.01 0.23
CA HIS A 320 13.73 -1.17 -0.77
C HIS A 320 14.26 0.27 -0.77
N GLN A 321 14.54 0.83 0.40
CA GLN A 321 15.04 2.21 0.54
C GLN A 321 16.41 2.37 -0.13
N LYS A 322 17.32 1.41 0.06
CA LYS A 322 18.62 1.37 -0.64
C LYS A 322 18.52 1.23 -2.16
N ARG A 323 17.34 0.84 -2.67
CA ARG A 323 17.03 0.71 -4.10
C ARG A 323 16.21 1.89 -4.64
N GLY A 324 16.20 3.00 -3.91
CA GLY A 324 15.59 4.25 -4.36
C GLY A 324 14.18 4.52 -3.84
N MET A 325 13.59 3.65 -3.02
CA MET A 325 12.29 3.93 -2.40
C MET A 325 12.44 5.04 -1.35
N GLY A 326 11.65 6.10 -1.46
CA GLY A 326 11.59 7.14 -0.44
C GLY A 326 10.90 6.66 0.84
N VAL A 327 11.30 7.18 2.00
CA VAL A 327 10.69 6.82 3.30
C VAL A 327 10.36 8.07 4.09
N GLY A 328 9.13 8.17 4.62
CA GLY A 328 8.75 9.29 5.46
C GLY A 328 7.83 8.91 6.61
N SER A 329 7.92 9.67 7.70
CA SER A 329 7.10 9.50 8.90
C SER A 329 6.34 10.78 9.23
N ILE A 330 5.10 10.61 9.69
CA ILE A 330 4.22 11.69 10.13
C ILE A 330 3.88 11.53 11.62
N HIS A 331 3.97 12.64 12.34
CA HIS A 331 3.64 12.80 13.75
C HIS A 331 4.36 11.78 14.63
N TYR A 332 3.62 11.00 15.43
CA TYR A 332 4.16 10.01 16.36
C TYR A 332 5.03 8.96 15.66
N ALA A 333 4.82 8.71 14.36
CA ALA A 333 5.67 7.80 13.57
C ALA A 333 7.12 8.27 13.41
N VAL A 334 7.46 9.52 13.77
CA VAL A 334 8.86 9.99 13.79
C VAL A 334 9.63 9.46 15.01
N GLU A 335 8.94 8.89 16.00
CA GLU A 335 9.56 8.27 17.17
C GLU A 335 9.83 6.79 16.95
N ILE A 336 11.07 6.38 17.22
CA ILE A 336 11.49 4.99 17.25
C ILE A 336 12.61 4.79 18.28
N PRO A 337 12.78 3.59 18.88
CA PRO A 337 13.87 3.38 19.82
C PRO A 337 15.23 3.53 19.15
N LYS A 338 16.17 4.18 19.84
CA LYS A 338 17.52 4.48 19.35
C LYS A 338 18.34 3.23 19.01
N GLY A 339 19.42 3.44 18.27
CA GLY A 339 20.36 2.38 17.91
C GLY A 339 19.76 1.37 16.92
N ASN A 340 20.22 0.12 17.03
CA ASN A 340 19.83 -0.98 16.17
C ASN A 340 18.34 -1.37 16.25
N GLN A 341 17.58 -0.82 17.21
CA GLN A 341 16.14 -1.01 17.31
C GLN A 341 15.33 -0.15 16.33
N GLY A 342 15.98 0.78 15.62
CA GLY A 342 15.37 1.52 14.52
C GLY A 342 15.92 2.93 14.32
N GLY A 343 16.42 3.57 15.38
CA GLY A 343 16.99 4.93 15.31
C GLY A 343 18.10 5.06 14.26
N ASP A 344 19.02 4.10 14.20
CA ASP A 344 20.09 4.10 13.19
C ASP A 344 19.51 4.08 11.77
N LYS A 345 18.46 3.29 11.56
CA LYS A 345 17.76 3.21 10.28
C LYS A 345 16.96 4.47 9.96
N PHE A 346 16.35 5.12 10.95
CA PHE A 346 15.66 6.39 10.71
C PHE A 346 16.65 7.52 10.38
N LEU A 347 17.83 7.52 10.99
CA LEU A 347 18.93 8.39 10.56
C LEU A 347 19.32 8.08 9.12
N GLU A 348 19.49 6.82 8.73
CA GLU A 348 19.80 6.44 7.34
C GLU A 348 18.69 6.78 6.33
N TRP A 349 17.42 6.61 6.69
CA TRP A 349 16.30 6.77 5.75
C TRP A 349 15.78 8.21 5.69
N MET A 350 15.54 8.80 6.85
CA MET A 350 14.86 10.09 7.00
C MET A 350 15.76 11.19 7.52
N GLY A 351 17.00 10.90 7.90
CA GLY A 351 17.97 11.89 8.39
C GLY A 351 17.79 12.29 9.85
N GLY A 352 16.61 12.09 10.43
CA GLY A 352 16.33 12.41 11.82
C GLY A 352 15.16 11.62 12.39
N PHE A 353 15.04 11.64 13.72
CA PHE A 353 13.96 10.97 14.45
C PHE A 353 13.80 11.54 15.87
N PHE A 354 12.69 11.22 16.52
CA PHE A 354 12.46 11.51 17.93
C PHE A 354 13.08 10.42 18.79
N GLU A 355 13.95 10.79 19.73
CA GLU A 355 14.51 9.88 20.73
C GLU A 355 13.94 10.20 22.12
N ALA A 356 13.36 9.19 22.78
CA ALA A 356 12.87 9.34 24.15
C ALA A 356 14.00 9.77 25.11
N HIS A 357 13.67 10.66 26.05
CA HIS A 357 14.59 11.34 26.97
C HIS A 357 15.58 12.33 26.33
N TRP A 358 15.48 12.54 25.02
CA TRP A 358 16.24 13.56 24.29
C TRP A 358 15.32 14.60 23.66
N SER A 359 14.33 14.14 22.91
CA SER A 359 13.33 14.93 22.22
C SER A 359 12.10 15.22 23.09
N VAL A 360 11.31 16.22 22.72
CA VAL A 360 10.14 16.66 23.50
C VAL A 360 8.89 16.88 22.63
N ASN A 361 7.70 16.65 23.18
CA ASN A 361 6.41 16.77 22.48
C ASN A 361 5.39 17.73 23.12
N PRO A 362 5.71 19.02 23.33
CA PRO A 362 4.72 19.96 23.85
C PRO A 362 3.64 20.29 22.82
N HIS A 363 2.48 20.73 23.29
CA HIS A 363 1.52 21.46 22.46
C HIS A 363 1.87 22.94 22.44
N TRP A 364 2.04 23.52 21.26
CA TRP A 364 2.40 24.93 21.08
C TRP A 364 2.06 25.44 19.68
N THR A 365 2.17 26.75 19.49
CA THR A 365 1.76 27.44 18.24
C THR A 365 2.97 28.16 17.62
N PRO A 366 3.91 27.43 16.98
CA PRO A 366 5.00 28.04 16.26
C PRO A 366 4.49 28.96 15.14
N GLU A 367 5.24 30.01 14.86
CA GLU A 367 5.03 30.87 13.70
C GLU A 367 6.14 30.63 12.68
N PHE A 368 5.79 30.04 11.53
CA PHE A 368 6.72 29.74 10.45
C PHE A 368 6.72 30.92 9.47
N LYS A 369 7.85 31.63 9.37
CA LYS A 369 7.98 32.87 8.58
C LYS A 369 8.90 32.74 7.38
N THR A 370 9.88 31.87 7.48
CA THR A 370 10.97 31.70 6.54
C THR A 370 11.00 30.24 6.09
N PHE A 371 11.30 30.04 4.81
CA PHE A 371 11.30 28.74 4.17
C PHE A 371 12.55 28.62 3.29
N PRO A 372 13.17 27.43 3.21
CA PRO A 372 14.35 27.23 2.37
C PRO A 372 13.98 27.25 0.87
N ASP A 373 14.98 27.44 0.02
CA ASP A 373 14.89 27.12 -1.40
C ASP A 373 14.95 25.60 -1.58
N HIS A 374 13.81 24.95 -1.46
CA HIS A 374 13.67 23.50 -1.59
C HIS A 374 12.28 23.14 -2.11
N PRO A 375 12.13 22.14 -3.02
CA PRO A 375 10.83 21.79 -3.58
C PRO A 375 9.73 21.50 -2.55
N VAL A 376 10.10 20.95 -1.40
CA VAL A 376 9.13 20.69 -0.30
C VAL A 376 8.52 21.99 0.26
N ALA A 377 9.25 23.10 0.20
CA ALA A 377 8.80 24.42 0.63
C ALA A 377 8.03 25.21 -0.45
N ASN A 378 7.94 24.70 -1.68
CA ASN A 378 7.30 25.42 -2.78
C ASN A 378 5.87 25.87 -2.45
N GLY A 379 5.62 27.16 -2.66
CA GLY A 379 4.33 27.82 -2.46
C GLY A 379 3.80 27.82 -1.03
N VAL A 380 4.60 27.43 -0.04
CA VAL A 380 4.26 27.55 1.38
C VAL A 380 4.38 29.01 1.78
N LYS A 381 3.34 29.53 2.41
CA LYS A 381 3.28 30.92 2.92
C LYS A 381 3.41 30.93 4.44
N PRO A 382 3.78 32.07 5.06
CA PRO A 382 3.83 32.17 6.51
C PRO A 382 2.52 31.75 7.17
N PHE A 383 2.62 30.94 8.22
CA PHE A 383 1.46 30.45 8.96
C PHE A 383 1.83 30.11 10.41
N LYS A 384 0.82 29.99 11.26
CA LYS A 384 0.95 29.50 12.63
C LYS A 384 -0.17 28.53 12.92
N ILE A 385 0.12 27.45 13.62
CA ILE A 385 -0.87 26.42 13.90
C ILE A 385 -0.56 25.72 15.22
N ASN A 386 -1.58 25.54 16.04
CA ASN A 386 -1.46 24.83 17.30
C ASN A 386 -1.50 23.32 17.04
N ASP A 387 -0.46 22.62 17.46
CA ASP A 387 -0.33 21.16 17.34
C ASP A 387 0.63 20.66 18.43
N GLU A 388 0.78 19.34 18.55
CA GLU A 388 1.83 18.70 19.35
C GLU A 388 3.13 18.61 18.52
N TRP A 389 3.75 19.75 18.22
CA TRP A 389 4.97 19.78 17.42
C TRP A 389 6.18 19.31 18.23
N TYR A 390 6.81 18.22 17.77
CA TYR A 390 7.99 17.67 18.42
C TYR A 390 9.26 18.40 18.00
N TYR A 391 10.19 18.54 18.93
CA TYR A 391 11.49 19.16 18.67
C TYR A 391 12.62 18.60 19.53
N HIS A 392 13.83 19.14 19.36
CA HIS A 392 15.08 18.62 19.89
C HIS A 392 15.32 17.18 19.38
N MET A 393 15.19 17.03 18.06
CA MET A 393 15.28 15.76 17.36
C MET A 393 16.73 15.27 17.32
N ARG A 394 16.90 13.97 17.12
CA ARG A 394 18.18 13.44 16.63
C ARG A 394 18.26 13.67 15.14
N PHE A 395 19.43 14.09 14.69
CA PHE A 395 19.76 14.20 13.27
C PHE A 395 21.11 13.54 13.02
N ARG A 396 21.41 13.27 11.74
CA ARG A 396 22.76 12.90 11.31
C ARG A 396 23.76 13.96 11.78
N ASP A 397 24.99 13.52 11.97
CA ASP A 397 26.11 14.40 12.25
C ASP A 397 26.15 15.53 11.21
N GLU A 398 26.30 16.75 11.71
CA GLU A 398 26.35 17.99 10.92
C GLU A 398 25.15 18.20 9.98
N MET A 399 24.00 17.55 10.25
CA MET A 399 22.80 17.61 9.41
C MET A 399 23.06 17.18 7.96
N LYS A 400 24.03 16.27 7.74
CA LYS A 400 24.46 15.89 6.38
C LYS A 400 23.29 15.40 5.51
N GLY A 401 23.06 16.10 4.40
CA GLY A 401 22.00 15.79 3.43
C GLY A 401 20.58 16.13 3.91
N ILE A 402 20.45 16.93 4.98
CA ILE A 402 19.17 17.30 5.57
C ILE A 402 18.90 18.79 5.35
N THR A 403 17.71 19.11 4.86
CA THR A 403 17.21 20.48 4.73
C THR A 403 16.03 20.68 5.69
N PRO A 404 16.17 21.53 6.73
CA PRO A 404 15.04 21.94 7.55
C PRO A 404 14.00 22.70 6.71
N ILE A 405 12.76 22.22 6.70
CA ILE A 405 11.65 22.82 5.94
C ILE A 405 10.86 23.78 6.82
N LEU A 406 10.46 23.32 8.01
CA LEU A 406 9.78 24.15 9.01
C LEU A 406 10.63 24.20 10.27
N SER A 407 10.92 25.42 10.71
CA SER A 407 11.73 25.68 11.89
C SER A 407 11.17 26.83 12.70
N ALA A 408 11.27 26.74 14.02
CA ALA A 408 10.88 27.80 14.94
C ALA A 408 11.69 27.69 16.25
N LEU A 409 11.82 28.80 16.97
CA LEU A 409 12.39 28.80 18.33
C LEU A 409 11.23 28.63 19.33
N PRO A 410 11.16 27.50 20.08
CA PRO A 410 10.13 27.31 21.09
C PRO A 410 10.30 28.28 22.27
N GLY A 411 9.18 28.70 22.85
CA GLY A 411 9.21 29.52 24.06
C GLY A 411 9.38 28.69 25.34
N PRO A 412 9.76 29.32 26.47
CA PRO A 412 9.93 28.64 27.76
C PRO A 412 8.69 27.91 28.27
N GLU A 413 7.50 28.34 27.86
CA GLU A 413 6.22 27.69 28.18
C GLU A 413 6.14 26.24 27.71
N THR A 414 6.89 25.89 26.66
CA THR A 414 6.92 24.54 26.09
C THR A 414 7.75 23.54 26.93
N LEU A 415 8.56 24.03 27.90
CA LEU A 415 9.47 23.23 28.73
C LEU A 415 9.13 23.27 30.23
N LYS A 416 7.88 23.62 30.57
CA LYS A 416 7.38 23.68 31.96
C LYS A 416 7.20 22.30 32.62
N ARG A 417 7.01 21.24 31.81
CA ARG A 417 6.86 19.87 32.33
C ARG A 417 8.18 19.40 32.97
N ARG A 418 8.07 18.54 33.99
CA ARG A 418 9.23 17.86 34.61
C ARG A 418 9.98 16.99 33.61
N ASP A 419 11.17 16.56 33.99
CA ASP A 419 11.99 15.72 33.13
C ASP A 419 11.36 14.35 32.92
N GLY A 420 11.44 13.83 31.69
CA GLY A 420 10.77 12.59 31.32
C GLY A 420 11.07 12.13 29.90
N ALA A 421 10.41 11.05 29.49
CA ALA A 421 10.65 10.41 28.19
C ALA A 421 10.24 11.29 27.01
N HIS A 422 9.18 12.09 27.16
CA HIS A 422 8.65 12.98 26.10
C HIS A 422 8.52 14.44 26.55
N SER A 423 8.88 14.74 27.80
CA SER A 423 8.84 16.07 28.40
C SER A 423 10.25 16.65 28.52
N GLY A 424 10.47 17.68 29.36
CA GLY A 424 11.76 18.37 29.41
C GLY A 424 12.95 17.46 29.74
N ASN A 425 14.15 17.97 29.50
CA ASN A 425 15.42 17.40 29.97
C ASN A 425 16.50 18.51 30.01
N PRO A 426 17.68 18.29 30.62
CA PRO A 426 18.72 19.32 30.68
C PRO A 426 19.24 19.74 29.30
N HIS A 427 19.35 18.81 28.36
CA HIS A 427 19.88 19.10 27.02
C HIS A 427 18.98 20.05 26.24
N VAL A 428 17.68 19.78 26.19
CA VAL A 428 16.71 20.63 25.47
C VAL A 428 16.56 22.01 26.11
N ARG A 429 16.67 22.12 27.45
CA ARG A 429 16.65 23.43 28.12
C ARG A 429 17.88 24.24 27.79
N ALA A 430 19.07 23.63 27.81
CA ALA A 430 20.29 24.31 27.39
C ALA A 430 20.21 24.74 25.91
N SER A 431 19.66 23.89 25.04
CA SER A 431 19.44 24.20 23.61
C SER A 431 18.52 25.40 23.39
N VAL A 432 17.31 25.35 23.97
CA VAL A 432 16.23 26.31 23.68
C VAL A 432 16.32 27.56 24.56
N LEU A 433 16.54 27.40 25.87
CA LEU A 433 16.44 28.51 26.82
C LEU A 433 17.73 29.32 26.90
N GLU A 434 18.88 28.65 26.83
CA GLU A 434 20.19 29.29 26.98
C GLU A 434 20.82 29.63 25.62
N ARG A 435 21.02 28.63 24.74
CA ARG A 435 21.68 28.81 23.44
C ARG A 435 20.77 29.40 22.36
N LYS A 436 19.45 29.44 22.59
CA LYS A 436 18.43 29.93 21.65
C LYS A 436 18.50 29.24 20.29
N GLU A 437 18.81 27.94 20.29
CA GLU A 437 18.91 27.15 19.08
C GLU A 437 17.53 27.00 18.42
N THR A 438 17.44 27.39 17.16
CA THR A 438 16.25 27.16 16.34
C THR A 438 16.00 25.67 16.20
N GLN A 439 14.75 25.25 16.35
CA GLN A 439 14.38 23.84 16.31
C GLN A 439 13.68 23.50 14.99
N HIS A 440 13.97 22.31 14.46
CA HIS A 440 13.46 21.83 13.18
C HIS A 440 12.34 20.80 13.40
N VAL A 441 11.17 21.06 12.85
CA VAL A 441 9.93 20.28 13.09
C VAL A 441 9.38 19.61 11.82
N VAL A 442 9.86 20.04 10.65
CA VAL A 442 9.73 19.31 9.40
C VAL A 442 11.05 19.41 8.66
N TRP A 443 11.53 18.31 8.10
CA TRP A 443 12.78 18.27 7.33
C TRP A 443 12.67 17.31 6.14
N ALA A 444 13.48 17.58 5.12
CA ALA A 444 13.66 16.72 3.96
C ALA A 444 15.10 16.21 3.93
N THR A 445 15.29 15.01 3.40
CA THR A 445 16.57 14.31 3.42
C THR A 445 16.88 13.72 2.06
N GLU A 446 18.06 14.04 1.54
CA GLU A 446 18.64 13.41 0.37
C GLU A 446 19.65 12.36 0.81
N ASN A 447 19.56 11.16 0.21
CA ASN A 447 20.39 10.02 0.55
C ASN A 447 21.36 9.73 -0.58
N GLU A 448 22.57 9.33 -0.21
CA GLU A 448 23.67 9.08 -1.16
C GLU A 448 23.49 7.75 -1.88
N ASN A 449 24.29 7.52 -2.94
CA ASN A 449 24.42 6.23 -3.62
C ASN A 449 23.12 5.68 -4.24
N GLY A 450 22.21 6.55 -4.66
CA GLY A 450 20.94 6.16 -5.28
C GLY A 450 19.90 5.61 -4.30
N ALA A 451 20.16 5.68 -2.99
CA ALA A 451 19.15 5.40 -1.98
C ALA A 451 18.05 6.47 -2.03
N GLY A 452 16.80 6.07 -1.73
CA GLY A 452 15.65 6.96 -1.88
C GLY A 452 15.65 8.08 -0.86
N ARG A 453 14.97 9.20 -1.16
CA ARG A 453 14.85 10.38 -0.29
C ARG A 453 14.08 10.08 0.99
N GLY A 454 14.11 10.98 1.98
CA GLY A 454 13.26 10.85 3.16
C GLY A 454 12.74 12.16 3.71
N PHE A 455 11.78 12.10 4.62
CA PHE A 455 11.30 13.26 5.35
C PHE A 455 10.79 12.87 6.74
N GLY A 456 10.81 13.83 7.66
CA GLY A 456 10.05 13.73 8.90
C GLY A 456 9.15 14.95 9.08
N PHE A 457 7.95 14.72 9.57
CA PHE A 457 6.94 15.75 9.82
C PHE A 457 6.39 15.54 11.23
N THR A 458 6.66 16.42 12.19
CA THR A 458 6.32 16.14 13.60
C THR A 458 4.91 16.59 14.02
N GLY A 459 4.25 17.46 13.26
CA GLY A 459 2.85 17.83 13.52
C GLY A 459 1.87 16.75 13.06
N ALA A 460 0.57 17.07 13.10
CA ALA A 460 -0.57 16.22 12.79
C ALA A 460 -1.05 15.35 13.97
N HIS A 461 -0.86 15.83 15.20
CA HIS A 461 -1.62 15.36 16.34
C HIS A 461 -3.11 15.61 16.09
N VAL A 462 -3.45 16.86 15.75
CA VAL A 462 -4.83 17.32 15.55
C VAL A 462 -5.23 17.16 14.08
N HIS A 463 -6.13 16.23 13.78
CA HIS A 463 -6.53 15.93 12.40
C HIS A 463 -7.10 17.15 11.65
N ASN A 464 -7.82 18.03 12.36
CA ASN A 464 -8.41 19.23 11.78
C ASN A 464 -7.35 20.21 11.23
N ASN A 465 -6.08 20.09 11.63
CA ASN A 465 -5.01 20.92 11.09
C ASN A 465 -4.78 20.70 9.58
N TRP A 466 -5.22 19.56 9.02
CA TRP A 466 -5.24 19.36 7.57
C TRP A 466 -6.15 20.35 6.82
N ALA A 467 -7.02 21.10 7.51
CA ALA A 467 -7.79 22.19 6.94
C ALA A 467 -6.93 23.42 6.58
N ASP A 468 -5.81 23.63 7.28
CA ASP A 468 -4.88 24.71 6.95
C ASP A 468 -4.14 24.40 5.65
N ASP A 469 -4.13 25.36 4.73
CA ASP A 469 -3.61 25.15 3.39
C ASP A 469 -2.08 25.01 3.37
N ASN A 470 -1.36 25.70 4.26
CA ASN A 470 0.10 25.64 4.31
C ASN A 470 0.57 24.38 5.04
N PHE A 471 -0.06 24.03 6.14
CA PHE A 471 0.19 22.78 6.86
C PHE A 471 0.02 21.55 5.94
N ARG A 472 -1.11 21.49 5.23
CA ARG A 472 -1.38 20.41 4.28
C ARG A 472 -0.42 20.43 3.09
N LYS A 473 -0.09 21.61 2.56
CA LYS A 473 0.83 21.75 1.42
C LYS A 473 2.23 21.23 1.74
N VAL A 474 2.79 21.53 2.91
CA VAL A 474 4.10 21.01 3.31
C VAL A 474 4.09 19.47 3.31
N GLY A 475 3.05 18.85 3.89
CA GLY A 475 2.91 17.39 3.89
C GLY A 475 2.77 16.79 2.48
N LEU A 476 1.92 17.38 1.63
CA LEU A 476 1.75 16.92 0.25
C LEU A 476 3.01 17.06 -0.60
N ASN A 477 3.72 18.19 -0.47
CA ASN A 477 4.98 18.42 -1.16
C ASN A 477 6.04 17.41 -0.71
N ALA A 478 6.16 17.15 0.60
CA ALA A 478 7.11 16.19 1.15
C ALA A 478 6.87 14.76 0.62
N ILE A 479 5.62 14.30 0.66
CA ILE A 479 5.22 12.98 0.16
C ILE A 479 5.52 12.84 -1.34
N ALA A 480 5.11 13.83 -2.14
CA ALA A 480 5.35 13.80 -3.58
C ALA A 480 6.86 13.85 -3.91
N TRP A 481 7.62 14.66 -3.17
CA TRP A 481 9.05 14.82 -3.41
C TRP A 481 9.84 13.55 -3.10
N ILE A 482 9.52 12.83 -2.02
CA ILE A 482 10.20 11.56 -1.73
C ILE A 482 9.79 10.43 -2.69
N ALA A 483 8.62 10.53 -3.33
CA ALA A 483 8.22 9.63 -4.42
C ALA A 483 8.92 9.95 -5.76
N GLY A 484 9.71 11.02 -5.81
CA GLY A 484 10.39 11.48 -7.02
C GLY A 484 9.47 12.17 -8.02
N LEU A 485 8.38 12.80 -7.55
CA LEU A 485 7.52 13.65 -8.36
C LEU A 485 8.01 15.10 -8.33
N ASP A 486 7.78 15.81 -9.42
CA ASP A 486 8.04 17.25 -9.51
C ASP A 486 7.02 18.02 -8.67
N ILE A 487 7.51 18.95 -7.86
CA ILE A 487 6.64 19.83 -7.06
C ILE A 487 6.44 21.14 -7.81
N PRO A 488 5.20 21.55 -8.13
CA PRO A 488 4.95 22.84 -8.77
C PRO A 488 5.53 24.00 -7.95
N GLU A 489 5.89 25.11 -8.58
CA GLU A 489 6.39 26.31 -7.91
C GLU A 489 5.41 26.85 -6.84
N GLY A 490 4.11 26.73 -7.10
CA GLY A 490 3.04 27.05 -6.14
C GLY A 490 2.76 25.98 -5.08
N GLY A 491 3.54 24.89 -5.08
CA GLY A 491 3.30 23.66 -4.31
C GLY A 491 2.18 22.80 -4.91
N VAL A 492 2.00 21.59 -4.37
CA VAL A 492 0.93 20.69 -4.79
C VAL A 492 -0.44 21.35 -4.51
N PRO A 493 -1.24 21.65 -5.54
CA PRO A 493 -2.55 22.25 -5.34
C PRO A 493 -3.47 21.23 -4.66
N SER A 494 -4.23 21.70 -3.66
CA SER A 494 -5.18 20.85 -2.97
C SER A 494 -6.37 21.66 -2.48
N GLN A 495 -7.57 21.15 -2.75
CA GLN A 495 -8.80 21.71 -2.20
C GLN A 495 -8.80 21.59 -0.67
N ARG A 496 -9.15 22.68 0.00
CA ARG A 496 -9.37 22.66 1.45
C ARG A 496 -10.47 21.65 1.80
N PRO A 497 -10.22 20.68 2.68
CA PRO A 497 -11.28 19.76 3.12
C PRO A 497 -12.33 20.53 3.91
N ASP A 498 -13.60 20.21 3.66
CA ASP A 498 -14.69 20.71 4.49
C ASP A 498 -14.81 19.90 5.79
N LYS A 499 -15.72 20.31 6.66
CA LYS A 499 -15.96 19.64 7.94
C LYS A 499 -16.39 18.18 7.74
N ALA A 500 -17.29 17.90 6.80
CA ALA A 500 -17.80 16.55 6.58
C ALA A 500 -16.69 15.60 6.14
N GLU A 501 -15.77 16.07 5.30
CA GLU A 501 -14.60 15.30 4.88
C GLU A 501 -13.64 15.04 6.04
N LEU A 502 -13.34 16.04 6.88
CA LEU A 502 -12.48 15.87 8.06
C LEU A 502 -13.09 14.92 9.10
N GLU A 503 -14.42 14.91 9.23
CA GLU A 503 -15.13 14.00 10.13
C GLU A 503 -15.27 12.58 9.54
N SER A 504 -14.99 12.39 8.25
CA SER A 504 -15.05 11.09 7.59
C SER A 504 -13.83 10.22 7.87
N ASN A 505 -14.01 8.89 7.89
CA ASN A 505 -12.93 7.91 8.01
C ASN A 505 -12.06 8.01 9.27
N GLN A 506 -12.55 8.69 10.31
CA GLN A 506 -11.89 8.76 11.62
C GLN A 506 -11.68 7.35 12.20
N ASP A 507 -10.54 7.15 12.85
CA ASP A 507 -10.10 5.92 13.51
C ASP A 507 -11.02 5.52 14.68
N TYR A 508 -11.69 6.51 15.27
CA TYR A 508 -12.73 6.33 16.28
C TYR A 508 -14.04 7.03 15.89
N ALA A 509 -15.16 6.46 16.31
CA ALA A 509 -16.45 7.14 16.21
C ALA A 509 -16.46 8.41 17.08
N LYS A 510 -17.20 9.41 16.61
CA LYS A 510 -17.45 10.64 17.38
C LYS A 510 -18.16 10.27 18.68
N ARG A 511 -17.62 10.74 19.80
CA ARG A 511 -18.22 10.53 21.13
C ARG A 511 -19.46 11.39 21.33
#